data_AF-A0AAV6GAT9-F1
#
_entry.id   AF-A0AAV6GAT9-F1
#
_cell.length_a   1.000
_cell.length_b   1.000
_cell.length_c   1.000
_cell.angle_alpha   90.00
_cell.angle_beta   90.00
_cell.angle_gamma   90.00
#
_symmetry.space_group_name_H-M   'P 1'
#
loop_
_entity.id
_entity.type
_entity.pdbx_description
1 polymer ?
#
loop_
_entity_poly.entity_id
_entity_poly.type
_entity_poly.pdbx_seq_one_letter_code
_entity_poly.pdbx_strand_id
1 'polypeptide(L)'
;MNSQPNICTDSSAVQEEIVNAHNAFRRAVKPTASNMLKMSWNQTVADSAQQWVDKCKMGHGPSSSRLIEGYELGENLFKTGGSNTWTEVVSAWHSEEENYQYPTGSHNGQPIGHYTQVVWYSSYQVGCGVAKCGNSYFYGCHYYRAGNFYTGGQGIPPYTEGEPCSACPDSCEDKLCTNPCPYINKFINCPALKLLAGCTNTYVRAFCSALCLCQTEIVPLAKK
;
A
#
# COMPACT_ATOMS: atom_id res chain seq x y z
N MET A 1 -20.15 15.77 -28.11
CA MET A 1 -19.86 14.33 -28.00
C MET A 1 -19.00 14.15 -26.77
N ASN A 2 -19.56 13.65 -25.66
CA ASN A 2 -18.76 13.42 -24.45
C ASN A 2 -17.97 12.13 -24.64
N SER A 3 -16.67 12.26 -24.91
CA SER A 3 -15.73 11.13 -24.87
C SER A 3 -15.75 10.55 -23.45
N GLN A 4 -15.97 9.24 -23.34
CA GLN A 4 -15.83 8.52 -22.08
C GLN A 4 -14.41 8.76 -21.52
N PRO A 5 -14.23 8.92 -20.19
CA PRO A 5 -12.90 9.07 -19.61
C PRO A 5 -12.05 7.83 -19.95
N ASN A 6 -10.77 8.05 -20.30
CA ASN A 6 -9.84 6.95 -20.50
C ASN A 6 -9.49 6.37 -19.13
N ILE A 7 -9.89 5.13 -18.87
CA ILE A 7 -9.68 4.42 -17.59
C ILE A 7 -8.66 3.28 -17.72
N CYS A 8 -8.14 3.03 -18.92
CA CYS A 8 -7.22 1.93 -19.17
C CYS A 8 -5.84 2.23 -18.59
N THR A 9 -5.32 1.31 -17.78
CA THR A 9 -4.06 1.50 -17.04
C THR A 9 -2.80 1.27 -17.88
N ASP A 10 -2.93 0.95 -19.17
CA ASP A 10 -1.83 0.98 -20.14
C ASP A 10 -1.43 2.42 -20.53
N SER A 11 -2.29 3.40 -20.24
CA SER A 11 -2.04 4.82 -20.49
C SER A 11 -1.18 5.43 -19.40
N SER A 12 -0.02 6.00 -19.74
CA SER A 12 0.86 6.69 -18.78
C SER A 12 0.13 7.82 -18.03
N ALA A 13 -0.77 8.55 -18.69
CA ALA A 13 -1.57 9.59 -18.04
C ALA A 13 -2.50 9.03 -16.94
N VAL A 14 -3.03 7.82 -17.14
CA VAL A 14 -3.88 7.15 -16.14
C VAL A 14 -3.03 6.59 -14.99
N GLN A 15 -1.85 6.05 -15.31
CA GLN A 15 -0.89 5.60 -14.30
C GLN A 15 -0.46 6.78 -13.41
N GLU A 16 -0.16 7.94 -14.00
CA GLU A 16 0.16 9.18 -13.30
C GLU A 16 -1.02 9.67 -12.46
N GLU A 17 -2.25 9.64 -12.99
CA GLU A 17 -3.47 9.98 -12.23
C GLU A 17 -3.56 9.16 -10.94
N ILE A 18 -3.44 7.84 -11.03
CA ILE A 18 -3.50 6.92 -9.89
C ILE A 18 -2.41 7.28 -8.87
N VAL A 19 -1.16 7.39 -9.31
CA VAL A 19 -0.02 7.67 -8.42
C VAL A 19 -0.16 9.03 -7.74
N ASN A 20 -0.61 10.05 -8.49
CA ASN A 20 -0.82 11.39 -7.96
C ASN A 20 -1.94 11.43 -6.93
N ALA A 21 -3.07 10.75 -7.17
CA ALA A 21 -4.17 10.65 -6.21
C ALA A 21 -3.71 10.01 -4.89
N HIS A 22 -2.98 8.88 -4.96
CA HIS A 22 -2.43 8.24 -3.77
C HIS A 22 -1.47 9.17 -3.02
N ASN A 23 -0.50 9.77 -3.72
CA ASN A 23 0.48 10.64 -3.09
C ASN A 23 -0.13 11.91 -2.50
N ALA A 24 -1.20 12.45 -3.08
CA ALA A 24 -1.94 13.58 -2.51
C ALA A 24 -2.54 13.20 -1.14
N PHE A 25 -3.23 12.06 -1.04
CA PHE A 25 -3.78 11.57 0.23
C PHE A 25 -2.70 11.26 1.26
N ARG A 26 -1.62 10.59 0.84
CA ARG A 26 -0.48 10.23 1.71
C ARG A 26 0.19 11.45 2.36
N ARG A 27 0.25 12.59 1.66
CA ARG A 27 0.78 13.86 2.19
C ARG A 27 -0.17 14.60 3.13
N ALA A 28 -1.47 14.32 3.00
CA ALA A 28 -2.53 15.04 3.68
C ALA A 28 -2.98 14.40 5.00
N VAL A 29 -2.50 13.19 5.31
CA VAL A 29 -2.91 12.41 6.50
C VAL A 29 -2.90 13.21 7.79
N LYS A 30 -3.87 12.88 8.66
CA LYS A 30 -3.99 13.41 10.02
C LYS A 30 -4.12 12.26 11.03
N PRO A 31 -3.25 12.21 12.07
CA PRO A 31 -2.09 13.07 12.32
C PRO A 31 -1.01 12.93 11.22
N THR A 32 -0.04 13.84 11.17
CA THR A 32 1.01 13.81 10.14
C THR A 32 1.94 12.61 10.30
N ALA A 33 2.49 12.12 9.20
CA ALA A 33 3.34 10.93 9.17
C ALA A 33 4.83 11.29 9.01
N SER A 34 5.67 10.73 9.87
CA SER A 34 7.14 10.90 9.81
C SER A 34 7.84 10.05 8.75
N ASN A 35 7.23 8.92 8.36
CA ASN A 35 7.87 7.85 7.59
C ASN A 35 7.11 7.44 6.32
N MET A 36 6.16 8.26 5.85
CA MET A 36 5.32 7.94 4.70
C MET A 36 6.13 7.91 3.40
N LEU A 37 6.28 6.76 2.75
CA LEU A 37 6.99 6.69 1.47
C LEU A 37 6.18 7.30 0.33
N LYS A 38 6.88 7.89 -0.64
CA LYS A 38 6.34 8.29 -1.93
C LYS A 38 6.00 7.05 -2.75
N MET A 39 4.79 7.02 -3.29
CA MET A 39 4.31 5.95 -4.14
C MET A 39 4.72 6.19 -5.60
N SER A 40 5.01 5.11 -6.33
CA SER A 40 5.36 5.10 -7.75
C SER A 40 4.61 3.98 -8.48
N TRP A 41 4.45 4.10 -9.80
CA TRP A 41 3.86 3.04 -10.61
C TRP A 41 4.84 1.88 -10.76
N ASN A 42 4.33 0.64 -10.69
CA ASN A 42 5.11 -0.56 -11.00
C ASN A 42 4.32 -1.48 -11.95
N GLN A 43 4.90 -1.73 -13.13
CA GLN A 43 4.23 -2.52 -14.17
C GLN A 43 3.98 -3.97 -13.75
N THR A 44 4.92 -4.62 -13.07
CA THR A 44 4.73 -6.01 -12.59
C THR A 44 3.60 -6.12 -11.57
N VAL A 45 3.46 -5.10 -10.71
CA VAL A 45 2.32 -5.00 -9.77
C VAL A 45 1.01 -4.78 -10.53
N ALA A 46 1.02 -3.97 -11.59
CA ALA A 46 -0.15 -3.71 -12.43
C ALA A 46 -0.60 -4.95 -13.19
N ASP A 47 0.34 -5.70 -13.78
CA ASP A 47 0.04 -6.96 -14.47
C ASP A 47 -0.62 -7.96 -13.51
N SER A 48 -0.15 -8.02 -12.26
CA SER A 48 -0.76 -8.85 -11.21
C SER A 48 -2.20 -8.40 -10.88
N ALA A 49 -2.45 -7.09 -10.78
CA ALA A 49 -3.78 -6.56 -10.51
C ALA A 49 -4.74 -6.77 -11.70
N GLN A 50 -4.27 -6.54 -12.93
CA GLN A 50 -5.05 -6.76 -14.15
C GLN A 50 -5.48 -8.22 -14.29
N GLN A 51 -4.53 -9.16 -14.10
CA GLN A 51 -4.84 -10.60 -14.09
C GLN A 51 -5.89 -10.99 -13.05
N TRP A 52 -5.98 -10.26 -11.93
CA TRP A 52 -7.02 -10.51 -10.93
C TRP A 52 -8.39 -10.00 -11.40
N VAL A 53 -8.48 -8.73 -11.82
CA VAL A 53 -9.76 -8.13 -12.21
C VAL A 53 -10.34 -8.77 -13.48
N ASP A 54 -9.50 -9.26 -14.39
CA ASP A 54 -9.93 -10.00 -15.59
C ASP A 54 -10.73 -11.27 -15.26
N LYS A 55 -10.55 -11.83 -14.07
CA LYS A 55 -11.33 -13.00 -13.62
C LYS A 55 -12.78 -12.66 -13.33
N CYS A 56 -13.12 -11.38 -13.18
CA CYS A 56 -14.46 -10.91 -12.83
C CYS A 56 -15.05 -11.59 -11.58
N LYS A 57 -14.18 -12.03 -10.66
CA LYS A 57 -14.56 -12.55 -9.35
C LYS A 57 -14.57 -11.38 -8.38
N MET A 58 -15.75 -10.80 -8.17
CA MET A 58 -15.98 -9.55 -7.44
C MET A 58 -15.68 -9.66 -5.93
N GLY A 59 -14.43 -9.95 -5.58
CA GLY A 59 -13.96 -10.14 -4.22
C GLY A 59 -12.48 -10.45 -4.18
N HIS A 60 -11.90 -10.47 -2.98
CA HIS A 60 -10.48 -10.75 -2.78
C HIS A 60 -10.14 -12.21 -3.07
N GLY A 61 -8.96 -12.40 -3.67
CA GLY A 61 -8.36 -13.73 -3.85
C GLY A 61 -7.62 -14.22 -2.61
N PRO A 62 -7.18 -15.49 -2.60
CA PRO A 62 -6.22 -15.94 -1.61
C PRO A 62 -4.91 -15.14 -1.75
N SER A 63 -4.17 -14.94 -0.68
CA SER A 63 -2.86 -14.26 -0.69
C SER A 63 -1.89 -14.81 -1.74
N SER A 64 -1.96 -16.12 -2.00
CA SER A 64 -1.16 -16.80 -3.04
C SER A 64 -1.41 -16.29 -4.46
N SER A 65 -2.52 -15.59 -4.71
CA SER A 65 -2.83 -15.00 -6.01
C SER A 65 -2.16 -13.65 -6.26
N ARG A 66 -1.50 -13.08 -5.25
CA ARG A 66 -0.85 -11.76 -5.31
C ARG A 66 0.51 -11.77 -4.63
N LEU A 67 1.41 -12.62 -5.15
CA LEU A 67 2.80 -12.74 -4.69
C LEU A 67 3.78 -12.25 -5.76
N ILE A 68 4.74 -11.40 -5.38
CA ILE A 68 5.92 -11.08 -6.19
C ILE A 68 7.15 -11.50 -5.41
N GLU A 69 7.96 -12.39 -5.98
CA GLU A 69 9.19 -12.93 -5.34
C GLU A 69 8.93 -13.56 -3.95
N GLY A 70 7.72 -14.10 -3.77
CA GLY A 70 7.24 -14.68 -2.52
C GLY A 70 6.80 -13.65 -1.48
N TYR A 71 6.63 -12.38 -1.85
CA TYR A 71 6.07 -11.34 -0.99
C TYR A 71 4.63 -11.03 -1.36
N GLU A 72 3.76 -11.01 -0.36
CA GLU A 72 2.35 -10.64 -0.54
C GLU A 72 2.21 -9.15 -0.88
N LEU A 73 1.39 -8.90 -1.91
CA LEU A 73 0.91 -7.57 -2.27
C LEU A 73 -0.37 -7.26 -1.49
N GLY A 74 -0.55 -5.98 -1.17
CA GLY A 74 -1.85 -5.47 -0.74
C GLY A 74 -2.82 -5.45 -1.91
N GLU A 75 -4.11 -5.32 -1.64
CA GLU A 75 -5.15 -5.30 -2.66
C GLU A 75 -6.32 -4.41 -2.21
N ASN A 76 -6.70 -3.45 -3.05
CA ASN A 76 -7.97 -2.75 -2.96
C ASN A 76 -8.79 -3.04 -4.21
N LEU A 77 -10.10 -3.25 -4.03
CA LEU A 77 -11.02 -3.59 -5.11
C LEU A 77 -12.21 -2.62 -5.12
N PHE A 78 -12.77 -2.33 -6.29
CA PHE A 78 -13.92 -1.45 -6.42
C PHE A 78 -14.81 -1.90 -7.57
N LYS A 79 -16.13 -1.94 -7.33
CA LYS A 79 -17.13 -2.36 -8.32
C LYS A 79 -18.18 -1.27 -8.50
N THR A 80 -18.51 -0.96 -9.74
CA THR A 80 -19.51 0.05 -10.09
C THR A 80 -20.26 -0.35 -11.37
N GLY A 81 -21.46 0.21 -11.58
CA GLY A 81 -22.25 -0.01 -12.80
C GLY A 81 -21.80 0.83 -14.00
N GLY A 82 -21.01 1.88 -13.77
CA GLY A 82 -20.48 2.78 -14.80
C GLY A 82 -18.96 2.85 -14.78
N SER A 83 -18.37 3.55 -15.75
CA SER A 83 -16.95 3.89 -15.69
C SER A 83 -16.75 5.06 -14.72
N ASN A 84 -15.75 4.96 -13.85
CA ASN A 84 -15.31 6.02 -12.95
C ASN A 84 -13.85 6.35 -13.27
N THR A 85 -13.47 7.61 -13.09
CA THR A 85 -12.06 8.00 -13.14
C THR A 85 -11.30 7.32 -12.00
N TRP A 86 -9.99 7.16 -12.15
CA TRP A 86 -9.20 6.54 -11.09
C TRP A 86 -9.10 7.42 -9.85
N THR A 87 -9.16 8.74 -10.01
CA THR A 87 -9.28 9.69 -8.89
C THR A 87 -10.53 9.42 -8.07
N GLU A 88 -11.69 9.18 -8.71
CA GLU A 88 -12.93 8.84 -8.00
C GLU A 88 -12.80 7.51 -7.25
N VAL A 89 -12.19 6.49 -7.87
CA VAL A 89 -12.01 5.17 -7.26
C VAL A 89 -11.08 5.25 -6.04
N VAL A 90 -9.93 5.91 -6.16
CA VAL A 90 -8.98 6.08 -5.04
C VAL A 90 -9.59 6.94 -3.93
N SER A 91 -10.38 7.96 -4.29
CA SER A 91 -11.11 8.78 -3.30
C SER A 91 -12.16 7.97 -2.54
N ALA A 92 -12.86 7.06 -3.20
CA ALA A 92 -13.83 6.18 -2.55
C ALA A 92 -13.17 5.16 -1.59
N TRP A 93 -11.97 4.68 -1.91
CA TRP A 93 -11.17 3.91 -0.96
C TRP A 93 -10.70 4.76 0.23
N HIS A 94 -10.25 5.99 -0.05
CA HIS A 94 -9.78 6.91 0.97
C HIS A 94 -10.88 7.38 1.92
N SER A 95 -12.14 7.52 1.47
CA SER A 95 -13.23 8.02 2.31
C SER A 95 -13.54 7.16 3.53
N GLU A 96 -13.04 5.93 3.60
CA GLU A 96 -13.07 5.14 4.83
C GLU A 96 -12.28 5.79 6.00
N GLU A 97 -11.47 6.83 5.75
CA GLU A 97 -10.86 7.68 6.77
C GLU A 97 -11.88 8.18 7.80
N GLU A 98 -13.12 8.47 7.38
CA GLU A 98 -14.20 8.93 8.27
C GLU A 98 -14.51 7.92 9.40
N ASN A 99 -14.21 6.64 9.16
CA ASN A 99 -14.39 5.55 10.12
C ASN A 99 -13.13 5.24 10.93
N TYR A 100 -12.00 5.86 10.61
CA TYR A 100 -10.71 5.57 11.20
C TYR A 100 -10.35 6.58 12.30
N GLN A 101 -9.89 6.06 13.43
CA GLN A 101 -9.26 6.84 14.49
C GLN A 101 -7.82 6.37 14.66
N TYR A 102 -6.86 7.28 14.45
CA TYR A 102 -5.47 6.99 14.73
C TYR A 102 -5.21 6.96 16.25
N PRO A 103 -4.38 6.04 16.78
CA PRO A 103 -3.79 4.86 16.15
C PRO A 103 -4.68 3.60 16.27
N THR A 104 -5.89 3.73 16.82
CA THR A 104 -6.69 2.63 17.35
C THR A 104 -7.39 1.79 16.29
N GLY A 105 -7.67 2.33 15.10
CA GLY A 105 -8.38 1.61 14.03
C GLY A 105 -9.81 2.12 13.84
N SER A 106 -10.73 1.23 13.50
CA SER A 106 -12.13 1.59 13.27
C SER A 106 -12.79 2.01 14.58
N HIS A 107 -13.37 3.22 14.64
CA HIS A 107 -14.04 3.72 15.86
C HIS A 107 -15.53 3.36 15.94
N ASN A 108 -16.10 2.92 14.82
CA ASN A 108 -17.53 2.62 14.68
C ASN A 108 -17.82 1.23 14.11
N GLY A 109 -16.78 0.38 13.96
CA GLY A 109 -16.89 -0.96 13.41
C GLY A 109 -17.06 -1.04 11.89
N GLN A 110 -17.03 0.10 11.19
CA GLN A 110 -17.07 0.12 9.72
C GLN A 110 -15.71 -0.22 9.11
N PRO A 111 -15.68 -0.68 7.84
CA PRO A 111 -14.45 -0.94 7.10
C PRO A 111 -13.53 0.29 7.04
N ILE A 112 -12.24 0.02 7.20
CA ILE A 112 -11.14 1.00 7.12
C ILE A 112 -9.98 0.51 6.25
N GLY A 113 -10.08 -0.72 5.73
CA GLY A 113 -8.95 -1.44 5.13
C GLY A 113 -8.48 -0.82 3.82
N HIS A 114 -9.39 -0.23 3.04
CA HIS A 114 -9.02 0.44 1.81
C HIS A 114 -8.27 1.73 2.12
N TYR A 115 -8.78 2.53 3.06
CA TYR A 115 -8.09 3.75 3.52
C TYR A 115 -6.70 3.43 4.07
N THR A 116 -6.59 2.51 5.03
CA THR A 116 -5.30 2.20 5.66
C THR A 116 -4.29 1.65 4.66
N GLN A 117 -4.72 0.97 3.59
CA GLN A 117 -3.83 0.53 2.51
C GLN A 117 -3.37 1.71 1.62
N VAL A 118 -4.26 2.65 1.27
CA VAL A 118 -3.89 3.86 0.50
C VAL A 118 -2.80 4.64 1.23
N VAL A 119 -2.93 4.76 2.56
CA VAL A 119 -1.99 5.51 3.41
C VAL A 119 -0.98 4.62 4.15
N TRP A 120 -0.73 3.39 3.69
CA TRP A 120 0.23 2.51 4.34
C TRP A 120 1.67 2.96 4.07
N TYR A 121 2.44 3.30 5.11
CA TYR A 121 3.72 3.99 5.00
C TYR A 121 4.74 3.27 4.11
N SER A 122 4.76 1.92 4.18
CA SER A 122 5.74 1.10 3.47
C SER A 122 5.29 0.63 2.08
N SER A 123 4.05 0.91 1.68
CA SER A 123 3.51 0.61 0.35
C SER A 123 3.91 1.73 -0.61
N TYR A 124 5.03 1.56 -1.31
CA TYR A 124 5.68 2.60 -2.12
C TYR A 124 5.56 2.35 -3.64
N GLN A 125 4.98 1.22 -4.02
CA GLN A 125 4.71 0.87 -5.41
C GLN A 125 3.26 0.44 -5.54
N VAL A 126 2.59 0.93 -6.58
CA VAL A 126 1.21 0.58 -6.91
C VAL A 126 1.12 0.20 -8.37
N GLY A 127 0.22 -0.73 -8.66
CA GLY A 127 -0.15 -1.08 -10.01
C GLY A 127 -1.60 -1.54 -10.02
N CYS A 128 -2.34 -1.12 -11.04
CA CYS A 128 -3.78 -1.30 -11.07
C CYS A 128 -4.27 -1.82 -12.41
N GLY A 129 -5.45 -2.42 -12.37
CA GLY A 129 -6.17 -2.89 -13.55
C GLY A 129 -7.66 -2.62 -13.46
N VAL A 130 -8.30 -2.59 -14.62
CA VAL A 130 -9.75 -2.49 -14.73
C VAL A 130 -10.28 -3.48 -15.77
N ALA A 131 -11.40 -4.13 -15.45
CA ALA A 131 -12.10 -5.04 -16.35
C ALA A 131 -13.59 -4.68 -16.45
N LYS A 132 -14.15 -4.79 -17.65
CA LYS A 132 -15.59 -4.73 -17.86
C LYS A 132 -16.19 -6.13 -17.72
N CYS A 133 -16.92 -6.35 -16.65
CA CYS A 133 -17.50 -7.62 -16.26
C CYS A 133 -19.02 -7.60 -16.45
N GLY A 134 -19.47 -7.88 -17.67
CA GLY A 134 -20.88 -7.72 -18.06
C GLY A 134 -21.32 -6.26 -18.01
N ASN A 135 -22.27 -5.95 -17.12
CA ASN A 135 -22.81 -4.59 -16.93
C ASN A 135 -22.13 -3.82 -15.78
N SER A 136 -20.98 -4.30 -15.30
CA SER A 136 -20.22 -3.62 -14.24
C SER A 136 -18.77 -3.43 -14.65
N TYR A 137 -18.13 -2.41 -14.09
CA TYR A 137 -16.68 -2.25 -14.12
C TYR A 137 -16.10 -2.70 -12.79
N PHE A 138 -14.99 -3.42 -12.86
CA PHE A 138 -14.25 -3.93 -11.71
C PHE A 138 -12.84 -3.39 -11.76
N TYR A 139 -12.49 -2.59 -10.76
CA TYR A 139 -11.20 -1.95 -10.60
C TYR A 139 -10.46 -2.66 -9.47
N GLY A 140 -9.15 -2.75 -9.62
CA GLY A 140 -8.28 -3.32 -8.59
C GLY A 140 -6.91 -2.68 -8.62
N CYS A 141 -6.38 -2.34 -7.45
CA CYS A 141 -4.99 -1.96 -7.28
C CYS A 141 -4.29 -2.94 -6.37
N HIS A 142 -3.10 -3.38 -6.77
CA HIS A 142 -2.17 -4.07 -5.89
C HIS A 142 -1.11 -3.10 -5.37
N TYR A 143 -0.63 -3.37 -4.15
CA TYR A 143 0.32 -2.51 -3.44
C TYR A 143 1.57 -3.31 -3.07
N TYR A 144 2.73 -2.84 -3.50
CA TYR A 144 4.01 -3.34 -3.04
C TYR A 144 4.59 -2.35 -2.02
N ARG A 145 4.68 -2.70 -0.74
CA ARG A 145 4.37 -3.98 -0.08
C ARG A 145 2.94 -4.03 0.46
N ALA A 146 2.45 -5.22 0.83
CA ALA A 146 1.20 -5.33 1.59
C ALA A 146 1.22 -4.48 2.87
N GLY A 147 0.08 -3.88 3.18
CA GLY A 147 -0.17 -3.21 4.44
C GLY A 147 -1.17 -3.97 5.33
N ASN A 148 -1.85 -3.23 6.20
CA ASN A 148 -2.96 -3.72 7.02
C ASN A 148 -2.59 -4.90 7.94
N PHE A 149 -1.37 -4.90 8.48
CA PHE A 149 -0.91 -5.96 9.38
C PHE A 149 -1.53 -5.85 10.77
N TYR A 150 -1.62 -7.00 11.43
CA TYR A 150 -2.06 -7.14 12.82
C TYR A 150 -0.97 -7.80 13.66
N THR A 151 -0.89 -7.42 14.93
CA THR A 151 -0.04 -8.05 15.94
C THR A 151 -0.83 -8.23 17.23
N GLY A 152 -0.80 -9.42 17.83
CA GLY A 152 -1.53 -9.69 19.07
C GLY A 152 -3.05 -9.45 19.00
N GLY A 153 -3.65 -9.54 17.81
CA GLY A 153 -5.07 -9.25 17.59
C GLY A 153 -5.40 -7.76 17.41
N GLN A 154 -4.40 -6.88 17.42
CA GLN A 154 -4.56 -5.44 17.22
C GLN A 154 -4.02 -5.03 15.85
N GLY A 155 -4.74 -4.14 15.16
CA GLY A 155 -4.28 -3.55 13.90
C GLY A 155 -3.07 -2.66 14.15
N ILE A 156 -2.08 -2.73 13.26
CA ILE A 156 -0.93 -1.84 13.31
C ILE A 156 -1.31 -0.52 12.61
N PRO A 157 -0.95 0.65 13.18
CA PRO A 157 -1.20 1.93 12.53
C PRO A 157 -0.56 2.00 11.14
N PRO A 158 -1.22 2.66 10.16
CA PRO A 158 -0.75 2.66 8.78
C PRO A 158 0.56 3.46 8.59
N TYR A 159 0.92 4.32 9.53
CA TYR A 159 2.15 5.11 9.52
C TYR A 159 2.58 5.47 10.94
N THR A 160 3.77 6.06 11.08
CA THR A 160 4.26 6.59 12.35
C THR A 160 3.99 8.08 12.45
N GLU A 161 3.16 8.48 13.39
CA GLU A 161 2.90 9.89 13.72
C GLU A 161 4.21 10.66 13.97
N GLY A 162 4.30 11.87 13.40
CA GLY A 162 5.39 12.80 13.62
C GLY A 162 5.45 13.88 12.55
N GLU A 163 6.44 14.77 12.66
CA GLU A 163 6.70 15.78 11.64
C GLU A 163 7.00 15.11 10.29
N PRO A 164 6.41 15.60 9.18
CA PRO A 164 6.64 15.04 7.85
C PRO A 164 8.13 14.85 7.55
N CYS A 165 8.47 13.65 7.07
CA CYS A 165 9.83 13.25 6.75
C CYS A 165 10.85 13.25 7.90
N SER A 166 10.44 13.38 9.16
CA SER A 166 11.40 13.34 10.28
C SER A 166 12.11 11.98 10.44
N ALA A 167 11.58 10.90 9.84
CA ALA A 167 12.27 9.61 9.75
C ALA A 167 13.18 9.47 8.51
N CYS A 168 13.20 10.45 7.60
CA CYS A 168 13.94 10.43 6.33
C CYS A 168 14.43 11.85 5.93
N PRO A 169 15.15 12.57 6.81
CA PRO A 169 15.48 13.99 6.59
C PRO A 169 16.25 14.26 5.29
N ASP A 170 17.13 13.33 4.90
CA ASP A 170 17.95 13.45 3.67
C ASP A 170 17.27 12.85 2.42
N SER A 171 16.03 12.41 2.53
CA SER A 171 15.30 11.70 1.46
C SER A 171 13.83 12.04 1.50
N CYS A 172 13.53 13.33 1.43
CA CYS A 172 12.17 13.87 1.48
C CYS A 172 11.82 14.62 0.21
N GLU A 173 10.65 14.35 -0.35
CA GLU A 173 10.06 15.11 -1.44
C GLU A 173 8.59 15.39 -1.12
N ASP A 174 8.27 16.68 -0.93
CA ASP A 174 6.90 17.14 -0.63
C ASP A 174 6.22 16.27 0.44
N LYS A 175 6.79 16.25 1.65
CA LYS A 175 6.30 15.49 2.83
C LYS A 175 6.34 13.95 2.71
N LEU A 176 6.88 13.38 1.64
CA LEU A 176 7.01 11.94 1.45
C LEU A 176 8.46 11.49 1.41
N CYS A 177 8.78 10.40 2.10
CA CYS A 177 10.09 9.75 2.07
C CYS A 177 10.36 9.09 0.71
N THR A 178 11.60 9.13 0.22
CA THR A 178 12.00 8.57 -1.08
C THR A 178 13.05 7.47 -0.98
N ASN A 179 13.32 6.98 0.23
CA ASN A 179 14.33 5.99 0.57
C ASN A 179 13.71 4.68 1.10
N PRO A 180 12.97 3.91 0.27
CA PRO A 180 12.46 2.60 0.68
C PRO A 180 13.60 1.62 0.93
N CYS A 181 13.51 0.81 1.99
CA CYS A 181 14.46 -0.27 2.21
C CYS A 181 14.27 -1.36 1.12
N PRO A 182 15.33 -1.74 0.37
CA PRO A 182 15.22 -2.75 -0.68
C PRO A 182 15.04 -4.16 -0.10
N TYR A 183 15.51 -4.37 1.14
CA TYR A 183 15.38 -5.63 1.85
C TYR A 183 14.05 -5.74 2.60
N ILE A 184 13.75 -6.96 3.03
CA ILE A 184 12.44 -7.32 3.55
C ILE A 184 12.63 -8.26 4.71
N ASN A 185 11.93 -7.99 5.80
CA ASN A 185 11.85 -8.93 6.90
C ASN A 185 10.96 -10.11 6.50
N LYS A 186 11.34 -11.31 6.90
CA LYS A 186 10.53 -12.51 6.74
C LYS A 186 9.40 -12.56 7.77
N PHE A 187 9.64 -11.99 8.95
CA PHE A 187 8.73 -12.07 10.08
C PHE A 187 8.42 -10.69 10.67
N ILE A 188 7.19 -10.51 11.12
CA ILE A 188 6.73 -9.27 11.75
C ILE A 188 7.40 -9.02 13.12
N ASN A 189 7.84 -10.07 13.81
CA ASN A 189 8.53 -9.98 15.10
C ASN A 189 10.05 -9.74 14.98
N CYS A 190 10.54 -9.42 13.78
CA CYS A 190 11.95 -9.08 13.57
C CYS A 190 12.51 -7.97 14.47
N PRO A 191 11.75 -6.94 14.88
CA PRO A 191 12.23 -5.98 15.89
C PRO A 191 12.61 -6.66 17.22
N ALA A 192 11.79 -7.59 17.71
CA ALA A 192 12.07 -8.33 18.94
C ALA A 192 13.28 -9.27 18.77
N LEU A 193 13.40 -9.94 17.62
CA LEU A 193 14.55 -10.82 17.33
C LEU A 193 15.87 -10.04 17.27
N LYS A 194 15.87 -8.84 16.66
CA LYS A 194 17.04 -7.96 16.63
C LYS A 194 17.45 -7.50 18.02
N LEU A 195 16.48 -7.13 18.88
CA LEU A 195 16.76 -6.75 20.27
C LEU A 195 17.36 -7.91 21.08
N LEU A 196 16.87 -9.15 20.86
CA LEU A 196 17.30 -10.32 21.61
C LEU A 196 18.70 -10.83 21.22
N ALA A 197 18.99 -10.92 19.92
CA ALA A 197 20.17 -11.63 19.42
C ALA A 197 21.09 -10.79 18.50
N GLY A 198 20.68 -9.56 18.15
CA GLY A 198 21.46 -8.67 17.30
C GLY A 198 21.61 -9.14 15.86
N CYS A 199 22.21 -8.29 15.01
CA CYS A 199 22.41 -8.56 13.58
C CYS A 199 23.70 -9.33 13.27
N THR A 200 24.50 -9.67 14.29
CA THR A 200 25.63 -10.60 14.18
C THR A 200 25.18 -12.06 14.18
N ASN A 201 24.00 -12.35 14.73
CA ASN A 201 23.37 -13.65 14.63
C ASN A 201 22.97 -13.94 13.17
N THR A 202 23.42 -15.06 12.63
CA THR A 202 23.23 -15.43 11.21
C THR A 202 21.75 -15.61 10.84
N TYR A 203 20.93 -16.18 11.73
CA TYR A 203 19.50 -16.35 11.49
C TYR A 203 18.76 -15.00 11.52
N VAL A 204 19.07 -14.13 12.48
CA VAL A 204 18.47 -12.79 12.53
C VAL A 204 18.86 -11.98 11.30
N ARG A 205 20.14 -12.01 10.89
CA ARG A 205 20.60 -11.31 9.69
C ARG A 205 19.90 -11.82 8.42
N ALA A 206 19.66 -13.13 8.32
CA ALA A 206 19.01 -13.75 7.16
C ALA A 206 17.49 -13.54 7.13
N PHE A 207 16.81 -13.58 8.28
CA PHE A 207 15.35 -13.43 8.34
C PHE A 207 14.88 -12.00 8.57
N CYS A 208 15.73 -11.13 9.10
CA CYS A 208 15.42 -9.74 9.42
C CYS A 208 16.35 -8.79 8.67
N SER A 209 16.64 -9.11 7.40
CA SER A 209 17.62 -8.40 6.58
C SER A 209 17.30 -6.91 6.45
N ALA A 210 16.02 -6.52 6.38
CA ALA A 210 15.65 -5.11 6.34
C ALA A 210 16.13 -4.36 7.60
N LEU A 211 15.86 -4.89 8.79
CA LEU A 211 16.31 -4.26 10.03
C LEU A 211 17.82 -4.33 10.27
N CYS A 212 18.52 -5.26 9.61
CA CYS A 212 19.95 -5.46 9.79
C CYS A 212 20.82 -4.77 8.74
N LEU A 213 20.29 -4.49 7.55
CA LEU A 213 21.04 -3.93 6.43
C LEU A 213 20.62 -2.51 6.09
N CYS A 214 19.36 -2.12 6.35
CA CYS A 214 18.91 -0.74 6.16
C CYS A 214 19.13 0.04 7.46
N GLN A 215 19.86 1.15 7.34
CA GLN A 215 20.20 2.02 8.47
C GLN A 215 19.48 3.36 8.37
N THR A 216 19.33 3.87 7.15
CA THR A 216 18.76 5.19 6.87
C THR A 216 17.43 5.09 6.13
N GLU A 217 17.14 3.94 5.52
CA GLU A 217 15.94 3.68 4.73
C GLU A 217 14.71 3.36 5.59
N ILE A 218 13.53 3.63 5.06
CA ILE A 218 12.26 3.24 5.68
C ILE A 218 12.10 1.73 5.60
N VAL A 219 12.18 1.07 6.76
CA VAL A 219 12.05 -0.39 6.88
C VAL A 219 10.58 -0.79 6.91
N PRO A 220 10.13 -1.71 6.03
CA PRO A 220 8.77 -2.22 6.03
C PRO A 220 8.53 -3.22 7.18
N LEU A 221 7.30 -3.22 7.69
CA LEU A 221 6.72 -4.43 8.29
C LEU A 221 6.43 -5.42 7.17
N ALA A 222 6.78 -6.68 7.38
CA ALA A 222 6.55 -7.70 6.37
C ALA A 222 6.28 -9.06 6.98
N LYS A 223 5.44 -9.82 6.27
CA LYS A 223 5.17 -11.24 6.46
C LYS A 223 5.44 -11.89 5.10
N LYS A 224 6.32 -12.89 5.09
CA LYS A 224 6.48 -13.79 3.95
C LYS A 224 5.61 -15.02 4.15
#